data_AF-A0A7V9PE03-F1
#
_entry.id   AF-A0A7V9PE03-F1
#
_cell.length_a   1.000
_cell.length_b   1.000
_cell.length_c   1.000
_cell.angle_alpha   90.00
_cell.angle_beta   90.00
_cell.angle_gamma   90.00
#
_symmetry.space_group_name_H-M   'P 1'
#
loop_
_entity.id
_entity.type
_entity.pdbx_description
1 polymer ?
#
loop_
_entity_poly.entity_id
_entity_poly.type
_entity_poly.pdbx_seq_one_letter_code
_entity_poly.pdbx_strand_id
1 'polypeptide(L)' 'TSPLNPGQLDDPDTLLALEIDGEELHIDHGYPVRLISPNRPGVQQTKWVSKIVVA' A
#
# COMPACT_ATOMS: atom_id res chain seq x y z
N THR A 1 8.11 -8.80 2.94
CA THR A 1 6.71 -9.09 2.58
C THR A 1 5.81 -8.40 3.60
N SER A 2 4.60 -8.00 3.21
CA SER A 2 3.68 -7.23 4.07
C SER A 2 2.31 -7.92 4.07
N PRO A 3 2.02 -8.75 5.09
CA PRO A 3 0.76 -9.49 5.13
C PRO A 3 -0.39 -8.57 5.53
N LEU A 4 -1.55 -8.76 4.90
CA LEU A 4 -2.82 -8.18 5.31
C LEU A 4 -3.66 -9.29 5.96
N ASN A 5 -4.32 -8.96 7.07
CA ASN A 5 -5.37 -9.83 7.62
C ASN A 5 -6.72 -9.53 6.91
N PRO A 6 -7.74 -10.38 7.05
CA PRO A 6 -9.03 -10.16 6.39
C PRO A 6 -9.67 -8.79 6.70
N GLY A 7 -9.61 -8.36 7.97
CA GLY A 7 -10.14 -7.06 8.37
C GLY A 7 -9.44 -5.89 7.68
N GLN A 8 -8.13 -5.99 7.44
CA GLN A 8 -7.39 -4.99 6.67
C GLN A 8 -7.68 -5.08 5.17
N LEU A 9 -7.84 -6.28 4.63
CA LEU A 9 -8.16 -6.46 3.22
C LEU A 9 -9.53 -5.87 2.87
N ASP A 10 -10.50 -6.02 3.77
CA ASP A 10 -11.87 -5.53 3.60
C ASP A 10 -12.06 -4.07 4.07
N ASP A 11 -11.03 -3.46 4.65
CA ASP A 11 -11.09 -2.07 5.13
C ASP A 11 -11.15 -1.09 3.94
N PRO A 12 -12.12 -0.17 3.89
CA PRO A 12 -12.27 0.78 2.78
C PRO A 12 -11.07 1.72 2.61
N ASP A 13 -10.27 1.92 3.67
CA ASP A 13 -9.07 2.76 3.63
C ASP A 13 -7.80 1.96 3.27
N THR A 14 -7.91 0.66 2.96
CA THR A 14 -6.83 -0.11 2.38
C THR A 14 -6.79 0.07 0.85
N LEU A 15 -5.69 0.61 0.35
CA LEU A 15 -5.54 0.90 -1.08
C LEU A 15 -4.13 0.67 -1.62
N LEU A 16 -4.08 0.41 -2.93
CA LEU A 16 -2.87 0.53 -3.73
C LEU A 16 -2.84 1.94 -4.32
N ALA A 17 -2.04 2.81 -3.73
CA ALA A 17 -1.91 4.20 -4.17
C ALA A 17 -0.94 4.29 -5.36
N LEU A 18 -1.37 4.99 -6.40
CA LEU A 18 -0.57 5.35 -7.59
C LEU A 18 -0.16 6.83 -7.57
N GLU A 19 -0.92 7.64 -6.81
CA GLU A 19 -0.81 9.09 -6.74
C GLU A 19 -0.90 9.56 -5.28
N ILE A 20 -0.44 10.78 -5.04
CA ILE A 20 -0.65 11.54 -3.80
C ILE A 20 -1.00 12.97 -4.17
N ASP A 21 -2.08 13.49 -3.59
CA ASP A 21 -2.60 14.84 -3.86
C ASP A 21 -2.83 15.14 -5.36
N GLY A 22 -3.21 14.11 -6.14
CA GLY A 22 -3.48 14.22 -7.57
C GLY A 22 -2.24 14.18 -8.48
N GLU A 23 -1.05 13.96 -7.90
CA GLU A 23 0.21 13.85 -8.64
C GLU A 23 0.76 12.41 -8.53
N GLU A 24 1.48 11.95 -9.55
CA GLU A 24 2.18 10.66 -9.51
C GLU A 24 3.12 10.58 -8.30
N LEU A 25 3.23 9.38 -7.72
CA LEU A 25 4.16 9.17 -6.61
C LEU A 25 5.60 9.53 -7.00
N HIS A 26 6.30 10.25 -6.13
CA HIS A 26 7.76 10.33 -6.21
C HIS A 26 8.38 8.94 -5.91
N ILE A 27 9.60 8.69 -6.39
CA ILE A 27 10.30 7.42 -6.14
C ILE A 27 10.42 7.13 -4.64
N ASP A 28 10.73 8.14 -3.83
CA ASP A 28 10.81 8.00 -2.37
C ASP A 28 9.45 7.75 -1.72
N HIS A 29 8.35 8.06 -2.40
CA HIS A 29 7.00 7.81 -1.92
C HIS A 29 6.46 6.46 -2.38
N GLY A 30 7.10 5.78 -3.32
CA GLY A 30 6.75 4.42 -3.70
C GLY A 30 6.39 4.23 -5.17
N TYR A 31 6.75 5.14 -6.07
CA TYR A 31 6.51 4.98 -7.51
C TYR A 31 6.92 3.59 -8.05
N PRO A 32 6.08 2.88 -8.82
CA PRO A 32 4.82 3.35 -9.38
C PRO A 32 3.61 3.12 -8.47
N VAL A 33 3.71 2.25 -7.47
CA VAL A 33 2.58 1.88 -6.62
C VAL A 33 3.02 1.52 -5.20
N ARG A 34 2.22 1.89 -4.21
CA ARG A 34 2.45 1.52 -2.80
C ARG A 34 1.16 1.00 -2.14
N LEU A 35 1.32 0.16 -1.13
CA LEU A 35 0.25 -0.26 -0.24
C LEU A 35 0.11 0.74 0.92
N ILE A 36 -1.12 1.19 1.15
CA ILE A 36 -1.56 1.88 2.36
C ILE A 36 -2.68 1.05 2.99
N SER A 37 -2.61 0.82 4.30
CA SER A 37 -3.68 0.16 5.05
C SER A 37 -3.68 0.64 6.51
N PRO A 38 -4.85 0.84 7.14
CA PRO A 38 -4.96 1.45 8.47
C PRO A 38 -4.37 0.56 9.57
N ASN A 39 -4.04 1.20 10.71
CA ASN A 39 -3.54 0.53 11.91
C ASN A 39 -2.24 -0.28 11.71
N ARG A 40 -1.39 0.13 10.76
CA ARG A 40 -0.09 -0.51 10.47
C ARG A 40 1.08 0.42 10.80
N PRO A 41 2.18 -0.11 11.37
CA PRO A 41 3.44 0.63 11.48
C PRO A 41 3.90 1.15 10.12
N GLY A 42 4.53 2.33 10.08
CA GLY A 42 4.99 2.95 8.83
C GLY A 42 5.90 2.04 7.97
N VAL A 43 6.72 1.20 8.62
CA VAL A 43 7.58 0.22 7.94
C VAL A 43 6.81 -0.88 7.19
N GLN A 44 5.54 -1.11 7.52
CA GLN A 44 4.67 -2.08 6.86
C GLN A 44 3.83 -1.44 5.73
N GLN A 45 3.89 -0.12 5.54
CA GLN A 45 3.30 0.58 4.40
C GLN A 45 4.22 0.40 3.19
N THR A 46 4.05 -0.73 2.50
CA THR A 46 5.01 -1.20 1.47
C THR A 46 5.03 -0.27 0.27
N LYS A 47 6.21 0.28 0.00
CA LYS A 47 6.52 1.03 -1.23
C LYS A 47 6.91 0.06 -2.34
N TRP A 48 6.74 0.48 -3.60
CA TRP A 48 7.22 -0.25 -4.78
C TRP A 48 6.64 -1.67 -4.90
N VAL A 49 5.32 -1.80 -4.74
CA VAL A 49 4.66 -3.11 -4.81
C VAL A 49 4.78 -3.67 -6.23
N SER A 50 5.37 -4.85 -6.34
CA SER A 50 5.55 -5.55 -7.63
C SER A 50 4.76 -6.84 -7.76
N LYS A 51 4.24 -7.37 -6.63
CA LYS A 51 3.51 -8.63 -6.60
C LYS A 51 2.54 -8.67 -5.41
N ILE A 52 1.35 -9.20 -5.68
CA ILE A 52 0.34 -9.54 -4.68
C ILE A 52 0.09 -11.04 -4.78
N VAL A 53 -0.05 -11.69 -3.63
CA VAL A 53 -0.31 -13.13 -3.54
C VAL A 53 -1.49 -13.32 -2.60
N VAL A 54 -2.44 -14.15 -3.03
CA VAL A 54 -3.59 -14.60 -2.23
C VAL A 54 -3.42 -16.10 -2.05
N ALA A 55 -3.64 -16.57 -0.82
CA ALA A 55 -3.51 -17.97 -0.42
C ALA A 55 -4.76 -18.40 0.35
#